data_AF-A0A4R5BG87-F1
#
_entry.id   AF-A0A4R5BG87-F1
#
_cell.length_a   1.000
_cell.length_b   1.000
_cell.length_c   1.000
_cell.angle_alpha   90.00
_cell.angle_beta   90.00
_cell.angle_gamma   90.00
#
_symmetry.space_group_name_H-M   'P 1'
#
loop_
_entity.id
_entity.type
_entity.pdbx_description
1 polymer ?
#
loop_
_entity_poly.entity_id
_entity_poly.type
_entity_poly.pdbx_seq_one_letter_code
_entity_poly.pdbx_strand_id
1 'polypeptide(L)'
;MSAVPAGDPSGHTHDRAREPGGEQSHEQGHEQGPALAGLRERKKQRTRIALIDAALDLFLAKGYEATTIDEIVAAVEVSQRTFFRYFGTKEDVVTNFLTEHDQVLEEALTARPAGERPFTALFESLRVVLRTIAESDPADGARFRRVRQVIEATPSLMAAQMARYSASAEALAAEIARREGVDMEADLRPRIVVSFYLAAVKVAFEDCARHDIWDAGTVAARVEEAVALVARTMRDWV
;
A
#
# COMPACT_ATOMS: atom_id res chain seq x y z
N MET A 1 67.09 24.23 26.65
CA MET A 1 67.38 25.42 27.48
C MET A 1 66.03 25.86 28.07
N SER A 2 65.57 25.26 29.17
CA SER A 2 65.95 25.51 30.57
C SER A 2 65.42 26.86 31.07
N ALA A 3 64.35 26.85 31.88
CA ALA A 3 64.35 27.31 33.28
C ALA A 3 62.92 27.58 33.81
N VAL A 4 62.59 26.87 34.89
CA VAL A 4 61.56 27.17 35.90
C VAL A 4 62.17 28.14 36.92
N PRO A 5 61.38 29.01 37.60
CA PRO A 5 61.07 28.84 39.03
C PRO A 5 59.59 29.21 39.35
N ALA A 6 58.81 28.46 40.14
CA ALA A 6 58.86 28.14 41.57
C ALA A 6 58.60 29.35 42.50
N GLY A 7 57.46 29.30 43.23
CA GLY A 7 57.12 30.24 44.30
C GLY A 7 55.67 30.07 44.80
N ASP A 8 55.44 29.08 45.67
CA ASP A 8 54.36 29.03 46.68
C ASP A 8 55.05 29.34 48.03
N PRO A 9 54.41 29.91 49.09
CA PRO A 9 53.61 29.05 49.99
C PRO A 9 52.56 29.73 50.92
N SER A 10 51.68 28.88 51.47
CA SER A 10 51.19 28.84 52.88
C SER A 10 49.83 29.46 53.29
N GLY A 11 49.02 28.59 53.92
CA GLY A 11 48.01 28.94 54.95
C GLY A 11 46.64 28.25 54.73
N HIS A 12 46.40 26.98 55.05
CA HIS A 12 45.97 26.46 56.39
C HIS A 12 44.86 27.32 57.03
N THR A 13 43.62 26.88 57.26
CA THR A 13 43.18 25.75 58.13
C THR A 13 41.67 25.46 58.01
N HIS A 14 41.33 24.18 58.18
CA HIS A 14 40.13 23.57 58.80
C HIS A 14 38.72 24.21 58.66
N ASP A 15 37.75 23.43 58.18
CA ASP A 15 36.83 22.74 59.10
C ASP A 15 36.16 21.53 58.44
N ARG A 16 35.86 20.52 59.26
CA ARG A 16 35.37 19.20 58.90
C ARG A 16 33.90 19.08 59.35
N ALA A 17 33.16 18.25 58.62
CA ALA A 17 31.93 17.55 59.01
C ALA A 17 30.57 18.20 58.69
N ARG A 18 29.88 17.62 57.70
CA ARG A 18 28.63 16.85 57.89
C ARG A 18 28.06 16.38 56.54
N GLU A 19 28.00 15.07 56.33
CA GLU A 19 26.91 14.46 55.56
C GLU A 19 25.70 14.31 56.51
N PRO A 20 24.46 14.41 56.00
CA PRO A 20 23.80 13.17 55.59
C PRO A 20 22.91 13.29 54.33
N GLY A 21 22.88 12.18 53.57
CA GLY A 21 21.77 11.65 52.76
C GLY A 21 20.73 12.61 52.16
N GLY A 22 20.78 12.73 50.83
CA GLY A 22 19.66 13.16 49.99
C GLY A 22 19.60 12.25 48.76
N GLU A 23 18.40 11.79 48.41
CA GLU A 23 18.13 10.69 47.49
C GLU A 23 18.87 10.75 46.14
N GLN A 24 19.50 9.64 45.77
CA GLN A 24 19.81 9.32 44.38
C GLN A 24 18.50 9.03 43.63
N SER A 25 17.89 10.09 43.09
CA SER A 25 17.04 10.00 41.91
C SER A 25 17.93 10.15 40.68
N HIS A 26 18.22 9.06 39.97
CA HIS A 26 18.62 9.14 38.56
C HIS A 26 18.06 7.92 37.81
N GLU A 27 16.95 8.19 37.13
CA GLU A 27 16.71 7.85 35.72
C GLU A 27 17.05 6.42 35.29
N GLN A 28 16.11 5.50 35.51
CA GLN A 28 15.88 4.39 34.59
C GLN A 28 14.48 4.54 33.99
N GLY A 29 14.37 5.40 32.98
CA GLY A 29 13.09 5.74 32.40
C GLY A 29 13.16 6.17 30.94
N HIS A 30 13.97 5.54 30.08
CA HIS A 30 13.97 5.95 28.66
C HIS A 30 14.19 4.87 27.58
N GLU A 31 14.00 3.57 27.86
CA GLU A 31 14.14 2.53 26.81
C GLU A 31 12.91 1.63 26.55
N GLN A 32 11.74 1.90 27.16
CA GLN A 32 10.53 1.07 26.94
C GLN A 32 9.57 1.60 25.85
N GLY A 33 9.81 2.79 25.30
CA GLY A 33 8.93 3.47 24.32
C GLY A 33 8.84 2.85 22.91
N PRO A 34 9.97 2.52 22.24
CA PRO A 34 9.93 2.06 20.84
C PRO A 34 9.51 0.58 20.68
N ALA A 35 9.88 -0.29 21.62
CA ALA A 35 9.55 -1.71 21.56
C ALA A 35 8.04 -2.00 21.78
N LEU A 36 7.40 -1.27 22.71
CA LEU A 36 5.96 -1.36 22.96
C LEU A 36 5.13 -0.77 21.81
N ALA A 37 5.59 0.32 21.19
CA ALA A 37 4.98 0.89 20.00
C ALA A 37 5.02 -0.11 18.82
N GLY A 38 6.15 -0.78 18.60
CA GLY A 38 6.28 -1.82 17.59
C GLY A 38 5.38 -3.04 17.84
N LEU A 39 5.19 -3.46 19.09
CA LEU A 39 4.29 -4.58 19.41
C LEU A 39 2.82 -4.24 19.16
N ARG A 40 2.41 -3.00 19.49
CA ARG A 40 1.04 -2.51 19.24
C ARG A 40 0.74 -2.44 17.75
N GLU A 41 1.66 -1.92 16.93
CA GLU A 41 1.45 -1.83 15.48
C GLU A 41 1.42 -3.23 14.84
N ARG A 42 2.31 -4.15 15.24
CA ARG A 42 2.26 -5.55 14.78
C ARG A 42 0.95 -6.23 15.14
N LYS A 43 0.45 -6.05 16.38
CA LYS A 43 -0.85 -6.61 16.79
C LYS A 43 -1.99 -6.01 15.99
N LYS A 44 -1.96 -4.70 15.76
CA LYS A 44 -2.95 -3.97 14.97
C LYS A 44 -3.00 -4.49 13.53
N GLN A 45 -1.84 -4.69 12.88
CA GLN A 45 -1.76 -5.22 11.52
C GLN A 45 -2.21 -6.68 11.45
N ARG A 46 -1.82 -7.53 12.41
CA ARG A 46 -2.29 -8.92 12.47
C ARG A 46 -3.81 -9.03 12.58
N THR A 47 -4.44 -8.20 13.43
CA THR A 47 -5.91 -8.18 13.54
C THR A 47 -6.55 -7.70 12.24
N ARG A 48 -5.99 -6.68 11.59
CA ARG A 48 -6.49 -6.19 10.30
C ARG A 48 -6.45 -7.30 9.24
N ILE A 49 -5.31 -7.98 9.09
CA ILE A 49 -5.14 -9.07 8.13
C ILE A 49 -6.11 -10.23 8.41
N ALA A 50 -6.24 -10.64 9.69
CA ALA A 50 -7.18 -11.70 10.06
C ALA A 50 -8.62 -11.37 9.69
N LEU A 51 -9.05 -10.12 9.89
CA LEU A 51 -10.38 -9.65 9.48
C LEU A 51 -10.56 -9.69 7.96
N ILE A 52 -9.55 -9.29 7.19
CA ILE A 52 -9.61 -9.36 5.72
C ILE A 52 -9.72 -10.79 5.25
N ASP A 53 -8.85 -11.68 5.75
CA ASP A 53 -8.84 -13.08 5.33
C ASP A 53 -10.16 -13.78 5.67
N ALA A 54 -10.68 -13.58 6.89
CA ALA A 54 -11.97 -14.15 7.30
C ALA A 54 -13.16 -13.62 6.47
N ALA A 55 -13.15 -12.32 6.16
CA ALA A 55 -14.18 -11.73 5.33
C ALA A 55 -14.15 -12.27 3.90
N LEU A 56 -12.98 -12.37 3.27
CA LEU A 56 -12.82 -12.91 1.93
C LEU A 56 -13.26 -14.38 1.86
N ASP A 57 -12.91 -15.19 2.86
CA ASP A 57 -13.33 -16.60 2.92
C ASP A 57 -14.86 -16.72 3.03
N LEU A 58 -15.50 -15.88 3.85
CA LEU A 58 -16.96 -15.84 3.95
C LEU A 58 -17.61 -15.33 2.66
N PHE A 59 -17.08 -14.28 2.05
CA PHE A 59 -17.59 -13.74 0.78
C PHE A 59 -17.57 -14.80 -0.33
N LEU A 60 -16.51 -15.60 -0.40
CA LEU A 60 -16.40 -16.68 -1.38
C LEU A 60 -17.29 -17.88 -1.04
N ALA A 61 -17.47 -18.20 0.24
CA ALA A 61 -18.23 -19.38 0.67
C ALA A 61 -19.76 -19.21 0.52
N LYS A 62 -20.30 -18.01 0.81
CA LYS A 62 -21.76 -17.78 0.80
C LYS A 62 -22.22 -16.53 0.06
N GLY A 63 -21.29 -15.79 -0.54
CA GLY A 63 -21.56 -14.54 -1.26
C GLY A 63 -21.33 -13.30 -0.39
N TYR A 64 -20.90 -12.22 -1.06
CA TYR A 64 -20.67 -10.92 -0.43
C TYR A 64 -21.92 -10.40 0.28
N GLU A 65 -23.07 -10.37 -0.39
CA GLU A 65 -24.30 -9.78 0.16
C GLU A 65 -24.83 -10.54 1.38
N ALA A 66 -24.76 -11.87 1.37
CA ALA A 66 -25.21 -12.72 2.48
C ALA A 66 -24.26 -12.71 3.70
N THR A 67 -23.08 -12.10 3.57
CA THR A 67 -22.11 -12.02 4.66
C THR A 67 -22.32 -10.76 5.50
N THR A 68 -22.48 -10.96 6.81
CA THR A 68 -22.64 -9.89 7.80
C THR A 68 -21.31 -9.58 8.50
N ILE A 69 -21.19 -8.36 9.03
CA ILE A 69 -20.04 -7.97 9.85
C ILE A 69 -19.95 -8.84 11.12
N ASP A 70 -21.09 -9.25 11.68
CA ASP A 70 -21.14 -10.12 12.87
C ASP A 70 -20.44 -11.46 12.65
N GLU A 71 -20.68 -12.10 11.51
CA GLU A 71 -20.05 -13.37 11.19
C GLU A 71 -18.54 -13.22 10.96
N ILE A 72 -18.11 -12.11 10.36
CA ILE A 72 -16.69 -11.81 10.15
C ILE A 72 -15.98 -11.64 11.48
N VAL A 73 -16.54 -10.84 12.40
CA VAL A 73 -15.89 -10.58 13.69
C VAL A 73 -15.94 -11.79 14.62
N ALA A 74 -16.99 -12.61 14.52
CA ALA A 74 -17.08 -13.87 15.24
C ALA A 74 -15.98 -14.86 14.79
N ALA A 75 -15.69 -14.92 13.48
CA ALA A 75 -14.67 -15.81 12.93
C ALA A 75 -13.24 -15.51 13.43
N VAL A 76 -12.98 -14.28 13.89
CA VAL A 76 -11.66 -13.87 14.41
C VAL A 76 -11.68 -13.49 15.89
N GLU A 77 -12.79 -13.75 16.59
CA GLU A 77 -12.99 -13.48 18.02
C GLU A 77 -12.76 -12.00 18.42
N VAL A 78 -13.28 -11.06 17.64
CA VAL A 78 -13.24 -9.61 17.95
C VAL A 78 -14.63 -9.00 18.00
N SER A 79 -14.73 -7.75 18.48
CA SER A 79 -15.99 -6.99 18.49
C SER A 79 -16.25 -6.26 17.18
N GLN A 80 -17.52 -5.94 16.88
CA GLN A 80 -17.86 -5.02 15.77
C GLN A 80 -17.13 -3.67 15.90
N ARG A 81 -16.98 -3.14 17.12
CA ARG A 81 -16.18 -1.93 17.38
C ARG A 81 -14.73 -2.08 16.90
N THR A 82 -14.18 -3.29 16.97
CA THR A 82 -12.85 -3.59 16.45
C THR A 82 -12.86 -3.60 14.92
N PHE A 83 -13.86 -4.18 14.27
CA PHE A 83 -14.02 -4.08 12.81
C PHE A 83 -14.09 -2.62 12.34
N PHE A 84 -15.00 -1.83 12.94
CA PHE A 84 -15.21 -0.43 12.57
C PHE A 84 -14.01 0.49 12.85
N ARG A 85 -13.04 0.03 13.64
CA ARG A 85 -11.75 0.72 13.81
C ARG A 85 -10.86 0.61 12.57
N TYR A 86 -11.03 -0.43 11.74
CA TYR A 86 -10.24 -0.68 10.55
C TYR A 86 -10.99 -0.42 9.25
N PHE A 87 -12.29 -0.68 9.24
CA PHE A 87 -13.15 -0.65 8.05
C PHE A 87 -14.45 0.05 8.40
N GLY A 88 -14.78 1.14 7.71
CA GLY A 88 -16.07 1.81 7.87
C GLY A 88 -17.23 0.98 7.33
N THR A 89 -16.97 0.16 6.32
CA THR A 89 -17.98 -0.71 5.68
C THR A 89 -17.44 -2.10 5.35
N LYS A 90 -18.33 -3.01 4.91
CA LYS A 90 -17.96 -4.32 4.34
C LYS A 90 -17.20 -4.17 3.01
N GLU A 91 -17.53 -3.14 2.23
CA GLU A 91 -16.85 -2.81 0.97
C GLU A 91 -15.39 -2.41 1.22
N ASP A 92 -15.11 -1.69 2.31
CA ASP A 92 -13.75 -1.23 2.66
C ASP A 92 -12.74 -2.36 2.84
N VAL A 93 -13.20 -3.57 3.19
CA VAL A 93 -12.34 -4.76 3.27
C VAL A 93 -11.68 -5.06 1.93
N VAL A 94 -12.39 -4.82 0.84
CA VAL A 94 -11.96 -5.08 -0.54
C VAL A 94 -11.34 -3.82 -1.14
N THR A 95 -11.97 -2.66 -0.99
CA THR A 95 -11.52 -1.43 -1.65
C THR A 95 -10.22 -0.89 -1.05
N ASN A 96 -9.97 -1.03 0.26
CA ASN A 96 -8.71 -0.60 0.87
C ASN A 96 -7.51 -1.37 0.31
N PHE A 97 -7.66 -2.67 0.07
CA PHE A 97 -6.61 -3.49 -0.53
C PHE A 97 -6.23 -2.96 -1.93
N LEU A 98 -7.23 -2.55 -2.71
CA LEU A 98 -6.98 -2.00 -4.04
C LEU A 98 -6.39 -0.58 -3.97
N THR A 99 -6.83 0.26 -3.04
CA THR A 99 -6.30 1.63 -2.86
C THR A 99 -4.84 1.61 -2.41
N GLU A 100 -4.43 0.65 -1.59
CA GLU A 100 -3.02 0.45 -1.22
C GLU A 100 -2.15 0.18 -2.47
N HIS A 101 -2.67 -0.59 -3.45
CA HIS A 101 -1.95 -0.85 -4.70
C HIS A 101 -1.96 0.33 -5.67
N ASP A 102 -2.98 1.19 -5.66
CA ASP A 102 -2.99 2.43 -6.44
C ASP A 102 -1.85 3.37 -6.00
N GLN A 103 -1.61 3.48 -4.68
CA GLN A 103 -0.50 4.28 -4.16
C GLN A 103 0.85 3.75 -4.63
N VAL A 104 1.06 2.43 -4.60
CA VAL A 104 2.28 1.80 -5.14
C VAL A 104 2.42 2.05 -6.64
N LEU A 105 1.32 2.05 -7.39
CA LEU A 105 1.33 2.37 -8.83
C LEU A 105 1.79 3.82 -9.08
N GLU A 106 1.23 4.78 -8.33
CA GLU A 106 1.56 6.20 -8.44
C GLU A 106 3.03 6.47 -8.07
N GLU A 107 3.51 5.86 -6.99
CA GLU A 107 4.92 5.94 -6.59
C GLU A 107 5.84 5.33 -7.65
N ALA A 108 5.49 4.15 -8.17
CA ALA A 108 6.24 3.49 -9.23
C ALA A 108 6.28 4.34 -10.50
N LEU A 109 5.16 4.98 -10.88
CA LEU A 109 5.07 5.87 -12.04
C LEU A 109 5.93 7.13 -11.85
N THR A 110 5.89 7.73 -10.67
CA THR A 110 6.72 8.89 -10.33
C THR A 110 8.21 8.55 -10.44
N ALA A 111 8.60 7.34 -10.03
CA ALA A 111 9.98 6.87 -10.07
C ALA A 111 10.46 6.40 -11.45
N ARG A 112 9.59 6.30 -12.47
CA ARG A 112 9.99 5.86 -13.81
C ARG A 112 10.95 6.87 -14.46
N PRO A 113 11.96 6.41 -15.23
CA PRO A 113 12.94 7.29 -15.89
C PRO A 113 12.30 8.40 -16.74
N ALA A 114 12.95 9.56 -16.80
CA ALA A 114 12.53 10.64 -17.68
C ALA A 114 12.68 10.24 -19.16
N GLY A 115 11.76 10.68 -20.00
CA GLY A 115 11.75 10.37 -21.44
C GLY A 115 11.21 8.99 -21.80
N GLU A 116 10.85 8.16 -20.81
CA GLU A 116 10.10 6.93 -21.07
C GLU A 116 8.69 7.25 -21.55
N ARG A 117 8.27 6.59 -22.64
CA ARG A 117 6.98 6.81 -23.29
C ARG A 117 5.82 6.57 -22.31
N PRO A 118 4.74 7.39 -22.33
CA PRO A 118 3.65 7.32 -21.36
C PRO A 118 3.03 5.94 -21.14
N PHE A 119 2.71 5.21 -22.20
CA PHE A 119 2.18 3.85 -22.08
C PHE A 119 3.18 2.90 -21.42
N THR A 120 4.45 2.93 -21.84
CA THR A 120 5.50 2.12 -21.23
C THR A 120 5.63 2.41 -19.74
N ALA A 121 5.64 3.69 -19.35
CA ALA A 121 5.72 4.08 -17.96
C ALA A 121 4.55 3.53 -17.13
N LEU A 122 3.31 3.66 -17.61
CA LEU A 122 2.12 3.14 -16.91
C LEU A 122 2.15 1.62 -16.75
N PHE A 123 2.46 0.88 -17.81
CA PHE A 123 2.46 -0.58 -17.77
C PHE A 123 3.62 -1.15 -16.97
N GLU A 124 4.82 -0.55 -17.05
CA GLU A 124 5.95 -0.95 -16.22
C GLU A 124 5.70 -0.65 -14.73
N SER A 125 4.98 0.43 -14.41
CA SER A 125 4.54 0.70 -13.04
C SER A 125 3.53 -0.35 -12.55
N LEU A 126 2.56 -0.75 -13.37
CA LEU A 126 1.64 -1.83 -13.02
C LEU A 126 2.36 -3.16 -12.83
N ARG A 127 3.37 -3.43 -13.67
CA ARG A 127 4.23 -4.61 -13.55
C ARG A 127 4.98 -4.62 -12.21
N VAL A 128 5.45 -3.47 -11.72
CA VAL A 128 6.03 -3.36 -10.37
C VAL A 128 5.02 -3.78 -9.31
N VAL A 129 3.79 -3.26 -9.36
CA VAL A 129 2.72 -3.62 -8.40
C VAL A 129 2.45 -5.12 -8.40
N LEU A 130 2.23 -5.71 -9.59
CA LEU A 130 1.92 -7.13 -9.72
C LEU A 130 3.08 -8.03 -9.28
N ARG A 131 4.32 -7.63 -9.59
CA ARG A 131 5.51 -8.33 -9.12
C ARG A 131 5.66 -8.23 -7.61
N THR A 132 5.43 -7.05 -7.01
CA THR A 132 5.45 -6.89 -5.55
C THR A 132 4.46 -7.85 -4.91
N ILE A 133 3.25 -8.02 -5.46
CA ILE A 133 2.28 -9.00 -4.96
C ILE A 133 2.79 -10.44 -5.14
N ALA A 134 3.34 -10.77 -6.30
CA ALA A 134 3.82 -12.11 -6.64
C ALA A 134 5.04 -12.56 -5.81
N GLU A 135 5.95 -11.62 -5.51
CA GLU A 135 7.21 -11.85 -4.82
C GLU A 135 7.11 -11.63 -3.29
N SER A 136 5.96 -11.16 -2.80
CA SER A 136 5.67 -11.04 -1.36
C SER A 136 5.39 -12.40 -0.71
N ASP A 137 4.91 -12.38 0.54
CA ASP A 137 4.46 -13.59 1.23
C ASP A 137 3.42 -14.32 0.37
N PRO A 138 3.49 -15.67 0.19
CA PRO A 138 2.46 -16.44 -0.51
C PRO A 138 1.02 -16.13 -0.06
N ALA A 139 0.83 -15.72 1.21
CA ALA A 139 -0.45 -15.27 1.74
C ALA A 139 -0.98 -14.01 1.03
N ASP A 140 -0.11 -13.09 0.60
CA ASP A 140 -0.48 -11.87 -0.11
C ASP A 140 -0.97 -12.17 -1.53
N GLY A 141 -0.29 -13.07 -2.24
CA GLY A 141 -0.76 -13.58 -3.53
C GLY A 141 -2.11 -14.31 -3.43
N ALA A 142 -2.29 -15.13 -2.39
CA ALA A 142 -3.57 -15.79 -2.11
C ALA A 142 -4.69 -14.79 -1.74
N ARG A 143 -4.36 -13.70 -1.03
CA ARG A 143 -5.30 -12.63 -0.71
C ARG A 143 -5.70 -11.85 -1.96
N PHE A 144 -4.73 -11.47 -2.80
CA PHE A 144 -4.99 -10.83 -4.09
C PHE A 144 -5.97 -11.64 -4.93
N ARG A 145 -5.73 -12.95 -5.05
CA ARG A 145 -6.63 -13.88 -5.74
C ARG A 145 -8.06 -13.81 -5.21
N ARG A 146 -8.24 -13.98 -3.90
CA ARG A 146 -9.57 -13.96 -3.26
C ARG A 146 -10.25 -12.61 -3.43
N VAL A 147 -9.52 -11.50 -3.30
CA VAL A 147 -10.03 -10.13 -3.56
C VAL A 147 -10.56 -10.03 -4.98
N ARG A 148 -9.78 -10.45 -5.99
CA ARG A 148 -10.22 -10.40 -7.39
C ARG A 148 -11.46 -11.27 -7.64
N GLN A 149 -11.47 -12.51 -7.13
CA GLN A 149 -12.63 -13.40 -7.26
C GLN A 149 -13.91 -12.81 -6.65
N VAL A 150 -13.81 -12.21 -5.45
CA VAL A 150 -14.94 -11.55 -4.80
C VAL A 150 -15.46 -10.37 -5.62
N ILE A 151 -14.56 -9.54 -6.17
CA ILE A 151 -14.95 -8.39 -6.99
C ILE A 151 -15.70 -8.86 -8.23
N GLU A 152 -15.13 -9.77 -9.02
CA GLU A 152 -15.73 -10.22 -10.27
C GLU A 152 -17.07 -10.96 -10.07
N ALA A 153 -17.26 -11.58 -8.91
CA ALA A 153 -18.52 -12.24 -8.56
C ALA A 153 -19.59 -11.25 -8.04
N THR A 154 -19.24 -9.99 -7.75
CA THR A 154 -20.10 -9.06 -7.00
C THR A 154 -20.30 -7.74 -7.76
N PRO A 155 -21.48 -7.51 -8.38
CA PRO A 155 -21.73 -6.31 -9.20
C PRO A 155 -21.52 -4.96 -8.49
N SER A 156 -21.88 -4.87 -7.21
CA SER A 156 -21.68 -3.65 -6.40
C SER A 156 -20.19 -3.34 -6.22
N LEU A 157 -19.34 -4.34 -6.01
CA LEU A 157 -17.89 -4.18 -5.92
C LEU A 157 -17.24 -3.88 -7.27
N MET A 158 -17.74 -4.43 -8.37
CA MET A 158 -17.29 -4.05 -9.72
C MET A 158 -17.58 -2.57 -10.00
N ALA A 159 -18.77 -2.09 -9.60
CA ALA A 159 -19.14 -0.68 -9.74
C ALA A 159 -18.22 0.23 -8.88
N ALA A 160 -17.94 -0.17 -7.63
CA ALA A 160 -16.99 0.53 -6.76
C ALA A 160 -15.58 0.56 -7.36
N GLN A 161 -15.12 -0.53 -7.98
CA GLN A 161 -13.84 -0.56 -8.70
C GLN A 161 -13.82 0.40 -9.89
N MET A 162 -14.90 0.48 -10.68
CA MET A 162 -14.98 1.42 -11.81
C MET A 162 -14.97 2.88 -11.35
N ALA A 163 -15.69 3.18 -10.26
CA ALA A 163 -15.67 4.51 -9.65
C ALA A 163 -14.25 4.87 -9.17
N ARG A 164 -13.53 3.92 -8.59
CA ARG A 164 -12.12 4.10 -8.20
C ARG A 164 -11.20 4.35 -9.39
N TYR A 165 -11.31 3.58 -10.48
CA TYR A 165 -10.54 3.85 -11.70
C TYR A 165 -10.77 5.26 -12.23
N SER A 166 -12.03 5.72 -12.19
CA SER A 166 -12.37 7.08 -12.61
C SER A 166 -11.75 8.14 -11.69
N ALA A 167 -11.70 7.88 -10.38
CA ALA A 167 -11.08 8.80 -9.41
C ALA A 167 -9.56 8.88 -9.57
N SER A 168 -8.87 7.76 -9.81
CA SER A 168 -7.42 7.73 -9.98
C SER A 168 -6.95 8.21 -11.37
N ALA A 169 -7.85 8.24 -12.35
CA ALA A 169 -7.51 8.63 -13.73
C ALA A 169 -6.90 10.05 -13.81
N GLU A 170 -7.44 11.01 -13.05
CA GLU A 170 -6.95 12.39 -13.08
C GLU A 170 -5.54 12.50 -12.48
N ALA A 171 -5.27 11.76 -11.39
CA ALA A 171 -3.94 11.73 -10.75
C ALA A 171 -2.88 11.11 -11.68
N LEU A 172 -3.20 9.99 -12.32
CA LEU A 172 -2.31 9.38 -13.32
C LEU A 172 -2.10 10.30 -14.52
N ALA A 173 -3.15 10.99 -15.00
CA ALA A 173 -3.04 11.90 -16.13
C ALA A 173 -2.18 13.13 -15.79
N ALA A 174 -2.29 13.65 -14.56
CA ALA A 174 -1.45 14.72 -14.05
C ALA A 174 0.02 14.31 -13.99
N GLU A 175 0.31 13.09 -13.54
CA GLU A 175 1.69 12.58 -13.55
C GLU A 175 2.23 12.41 -14.98
N ILE A 176 1.42 11.91 -15.92
CA ILE A 176 1.84 11.84 -17.34
C ILE A 176 2.09 13.24 -17.92
N ALA A 177 1.21 14.21 -17.65
CA ALA A 177 1.37 15.58 -18.13
C ALA A 177 2.65 16.23 -17.60
N ARG A 178 2.95 16.02 -16.31
CA ARG A 178 4.19 16.47 -15.66
C ARG A 178 5.42 15.86 -16.32
N ARG A 179 5.39 14.57 -16.64
CA ARG A 179 6.51 13.86 -17.31
C ARG A 179 6.76 14.35 -18.73
N GLU A 180 5.69 14.66 -19.46
CA GLU A 180 5.77 15.13 -20.86
C GLU A 180 5.96 16.65 -20.97
N GLY A 181 5.83 17.39 -19.86
CA GLY A 181 5.97 18.85 -19.84
C GLY A 181 4.83 19.56 -20.56
N VAL A 182 3.61 19.02 -20.52
CA VAL A 182 2.42 19.56 -21.18
C VAL A 182 1.37 20.03 -20.18
N ASP A 183 0.54 20.99 -20.59
CA ASP A 183 -0.62 21.44 -19.84
C ASP A 183 -1.84 20.56 -20.20
N MET A 184 -2.46 19.95 -19.19
CA MET A 184 -3.64 19.08 -19.38
C MET A 184 -4.86 19.81 -19.91
N GLU A 185 -4.97 21.13 -19.67
CA GLU A 185 -6.10 21.92 -20.17
C GLU A 185 -5.97 22.25 -21.66
N ALA A 186 -4.74 22.28 -22.17
CA ALA A 186 -4.45 22.50 -23.59
C ALA A 186 -4.21 21.20 -24.37
N ASP A 187 -3.84 20.12 -23.69
CA ASP A 187 -3.46 18.85 -24.30
C ASP A 187 -4.22 17.67 -23.69
N LEU A 188 -5.08 17.05 -24.49
CA LEU A 188 -5.89 15.90 -24.08
C LEU A 188 -5.11 14.57 -24.06
N ARG A 189 -3.89 14.53 -24.61
CA ARG A 189 -3.10 13.28 -24.74
C ARG A 189 -2.87 12.55 -23.41
N PRO A 190 -2.53 13.21 -22.28
CA PRO A 190 -2.39 12.53 -20.98
C PRO A 190 -3.67 11.81 -20.55
N ARG A 191 -4.84 12.46 -20.64
CA ARG A 191 -6.14 11.87 -20.28
C ARG A 191 -6.51 10.71 -21.21
N ILE A 192 -6.26 10.86 -22.52
CA ILE A 192 -6.50 9.80 -23.51
C ILE A 192 -5.63 8.57 -23.23
N VAL A 193 -4.33 8.76 -23.00
CA VAL A 193 -3.39 7.67 -22.71
C VAL A 193 -3.82 6.91 -21.45
N VAL A 194 -4.14 7.62 -20.37
CA VAL A 194 -4.59 6.99 -19.13
C VAL A 194 -5.92 6.26 -19.32
N SER A 195 -6.85 6.82 -20.09
CA SER A 195 -8.13 6.16 -20.40
C SER A 195 -7.92 4.85 -21.16
N PHE A 196 -7.04 4.83 -22.16
CA PHE A 196 -6.68 3.61 -22.88
C PHE A 196 -5.99 2.59 -21.98
N TYR A 197 -5.07 3.05 -21.13
CA TYR A 197 -4.40 2.20 -20.14
C TYR A 197 -5.42 1.54 -19.20
N LEU A 198 -6.32 2.31 -18.58
CA LEU A 198 -7.32 1.77 -17.67
C LEU A 198 -8.27 0.79 -18.36
N ALA A 199 -8.66 1.06 -19.62
CA ALA A 199 -9.44 0.14 -20.42
C ALA A 199 -8.69 -1.18 -20.69
N ALA A 200 -7.41 -1.11 -21.03
CA ALA A 200 -6.58 -2.30 -21.25
C ALA A 200 -6.42 -3.13 -19.97
N VAL A 201 -6.17 -2.48 -18.82
CA VAL A 201 -6.08 -3.12 -17.50
C VAL A 201 -7.39 -3.82 -17.14
N LYS A 202 -8.53 -3.14 -17.33
CA LYS A 202 -9.86 -3.73 -17.13
C LYS A 202 -10.04 -4.98 -17.98
N VAL A 203 -9.77 -4.91 -19.28
CA VAL A 203 -9.92 -6.05 -20.20
C VAL A 203 -9.03 -7.22 -19.79
N ALA A 204 -7.78 -6.96 -19.40
CA ALA A 204 -6.85 -7.99 -18.94
C ALA A 204 -7.37 -8.69 -17.67
N PHE A 205 -7.90 -7.93 -16.71
CA PHE A 205 -8.48 -8.51 -15.50
C PHE A 205 -9.78 -9.29 -15.76
N GLU A 206 -10.66 -8.79 -16.62
CA GLU A 206 -11.87 -9.54 -17.01
C GLU A 206 -11.51 -10.83 -17.77
N ASP A 207 -10.46 -10.80 -18.58
CA ASP A 207 -9.96 -11.98 -19.28
C ASP A 207 -9.36 -13.01 -18.30
N CYS A 208 -8.61 -12.54 -17.31
CA CYS A 208 -8.16 -13.36 -16.20
C CYS A 208 -9.35 -13.99 -15.47
N ALA A 209 -10.43 -13.22 -15.23
CA ALA A 209 -11.66 -13.71 -14.60
C ALA A 209 -12.34 -14.82 -15.41
N ARG A 210 -12.50 -14.62 -16.73
CA ARG A 210 -13.13 -15.61 -17.62
C ARG A 210 -12.39 -16.95 -17.65
N HIS A 211 -11.08 -16.93 -17.41
CA HIS A 211 -10.23 -18.13 -17.43
C HIS A 211 -9.84 -18.63 -16.03
N ASP A 212 -10.39 -18.04 -14.97
CA ASP A 212 -10.05 -18.31 -13.56
C ASP A 212 -8.54 -18.21 -13.26
N ILE A 213 -7.88 -17.24 -13.89
CA ILE A 213 -6.45 -16.96 -13.75
C ILE A 213 -6.27 -15.88 -12.69
N TRP A 214 -5.78 -16.27 -11.52
CA TRP A 214 -5.54 -15.34 -10.41
C TRP A 214 -4.14 -15.41 -9.82
N ASP A 215 -3.25 -16.12 -10.52
CA ASP A 215 -1.83 -16.08 -10.22
C ASP A 215 -1.26 -14.73 -10.66
N ALA A 216 -0.62 -14.01 -9.73
CA ALA A 216 -0.14 -12.64 -9.98
C ALA A 216 0.90 -12.58 -11.12
N GLY A 217 1.75 -13.61 -11.26
CA GLY A 217 2.72 -13.71 -12.36
C GLY A 217 2.04 -13.88 -13.71
N THR A 218 1.00 -14.72 -13.77
CA THR A 218 0.21 -14.95 -14.98
C THR A 218 -0.65 -13.74 -15.35
N VAL A 219 -1.22 -13.05 -14.36
CA VAL A 219 -1.92 -11.76 -14.56
C VAL A 219 -0.97 -10.72 -15.14
N ALA A 220 0.25 -10.62 -14.63
CA ALA A 220 1.27 -9.70 -15.18
C ALA A 220 1.59 -10.00 -16.64
N ALA A 221 1.78 -11.28 -17.00
CA ALA A 221 2.02 -11.69 -18.38
C ALA A 221 0.82 -11.35 -19.30
N ARG A 222 -0.42 -11.58 -18.84
CA ARG A 222 -1.65 -11.24 -19.59
C ARG A 222 -1.81 -9.74 -19.81
N VAL A 223 -1.46 -8.92 -18.81
CA VAL A 223 -1.41 -7.46 -18.95
C VAL A 223 -0.40 -7.06 -20.01
N GLU A 224 0.83 -7.62 -19.97
CA GLU A 224 1.87 -7.36 -20.98
C GLU A 224 1.42 -7.74 -22.41
N GLU A 225 0.74 -8.88 -22.57
CA GLU A 225 0.16 -9.27 -23.85
C GLU A 225 -0.91 -8.28 -24.34
N ALA A 226 -1.76 -7.77 -23.44
CA ALA A 226 -2.75 -6.76 -23.76
C ALA A 226 -2.10 -5.44 -24.24
N VAL A 227 -0.98 -5.03 -23.64
CA VAL A 227 -0.20 -3.86 -24.10
C VAL A 227 0.29 -4.06 -25.52
N ALA A 228 0.93 -5.20 -25.77
CA ALA A 228 1.48 -5.52 -27.07
C ALA A 228 0.37 -5.59 -28.13
N LEU A 229 -0.83 -6.02 -27.73
CA LEU A 229 -2.00 -6.02 -28.58
C LEU A 229 -2.48 -4.59 -28.88
N VAL A 230 -2.64 -3.71 -27.89
CA VAL A 230 -3.06 -2.31 -28.12
C VAL A 230 -2.13 -1.60 -29.11
N ALA A 231 -0.81 -1.77 -28.97
CA ALA A 231 0.17 -1.15 -29.86
C ALA A 231 0.11 -1.67 -31.31
N ARG A 232 -0.32 -2.92 -31.52
CA ARG A 232 -0.56 -3.50 -32.85
C ARG A 232 -1.92 -3.10 -33.41
N THR A 233 -2.99 -3.27 -32.62
CA THR A 233 -4.35 -2.94 -33.03
C THR A 233 -4.50 -1.47 -33.41
N MET A 234 -3.90 -0.54 -32.66
CA MET A 234 -3.93 0.89 -33.03
C MET A 234 -3.17 1.21 -34.32
N ARG A 235 -2.19 0.39 -34.70
CA ARG A 235 -1.46 0.54 -35.98
C ARG A 235 -2.26 -0.01 -37.15
N ASP A 236 -3.06 -1.05 -36.91
CA ASP A 236 -3.78 -1.77 -37.95
C ASP A 236 -5.20 -1.23 -38.20
N TRP A 237 -5.79 -0.51 -37.23
CA TRP A 237 -7.20 -0.07 -37.23
C TRP A 237 -7.41 1.45 -37.32
N VAL A 238 -6.34 2.26 -37.26
CA VAL A 238 -6.37 3.74 -37.38
C VAL A 238 -5.36 4.18 -38.42
#